data_AF-A0A935XCZ6-F1
#
_entry.id   AF-A0A935XCZ6-F1
#
_cell.length_a   1.000
_cell.length_b   1.000
_cell.length_c   1.000
_cell.angle_alpha   90.00
_cell.angle_beta   90.00
_cell.angle_gamma   90.00
#
_symmetry.space_group_name_H-M   'P 1'
#
loop_
_entity.id
_entity.type
_entity.pdbx_description
1 polymer ?
#
loop_
_entity_poly.entity_id
_entity_poly.type
_entity_poly.pdbx_seq_one_letter_code
_entity_poly.pdbx_strand_id
1 'polypeptide(L)'
;MPSPGNRRLLEGGARTAACLALGALLWRAWFPAPAGDVAIRLAGTGGLPQALARAVRTPVASLDLAVDSLPGASDRAVARAVAAAGTTVRWTLAAPPSVSAAVAEPLAEPSGRLRLVTIGRAEAALTVRDAAGAVDSARLSTTGVRAVDATMDGVVQVHGAGAVATTSRRDSLVLRPVLVLGRAGWEGKFVAAALEEAGWRVETRFSVAPLVDVRQGAADAIDTSRYSAVVVLDESAASRAAAIARYARSGGGVIVTSAAARLTALASVLPARAGEAIVPTLGALSGERPRRALGGVALTSAARDAVTLERTGSRARIVAARVDAGRVLMMGYDDTWRWRMEGDDTGPSAHRAWWSSLVSSVAYAPSVQLTATPAVDEAPLAAVVEAWGPPSDLAADTAPPVSSVAWDRLLFAAFLLALLAEWSSRRLRGAR
;
A
#
# COMPACT_ATOMS: atom_id res chain seq x y z
N MET A 1 -48.23 -15.20 -64.00
CA MET A 1 -48.94 -13.98 -63.55
C MET A 1 -49.82 -14.36 -62.35
N PRO A 2 -49.73 -13.68 -61.20
CA PRO A 2 -50.60 -13.98 -60.07
C PRO A 2 -52.07 -13.72 -60.43
N SER A 3 -52.96 -14.62 -60.01
CA SER A 3 -54.39 -14.53 -60.28
C SER A 3 -54.98 -13.22 -59.72
N PRO A 4 -56.03 -12.66 -60.32
CA PRO A 4 -56.67 -11.44 -59.84
C PRO A 4 -57.13 -11.53 -58.36
N GLY A 5 -57.40 -12.75 -57.86
CA GLY A 5 -57.67 -13.01 -56.44
C GLY A 5 -56.45 -12.81 -55.54
N ASN A 6 -55.29 -13.36 -55.89
CA ASN A 6 -54.06 -13.22 -55.09
C ASN A 6 -53.56 -11.77 -55.00
N ARG A 7 -53.81 -10.96 -56.03
CA ARG A 7 -53.44 -9.53 -56.03
C ARG A 7 -54.33 -8.70 -55.10
N ARG A 8 -55.63 -8.98 -55.03
CA ARG A 8 -56.54 -8.31 -54.07
C ARG A 8 -56.20 -8.64 -52.62
N LEU A 9 -55.76 -9.87 -52.35
CA LEU A 9 -55.29 -10.28 -51.03
C LEU A 9 -54.00 -9.55 -50.62
N LEU A 10 -53.05 -9.37 -51.54
CA LEU A 10 -51.82 -8.60 -51.29
C LEU A 10 -52.09 -7.12 -51.04
N GLU A 11 -52.98 -6.49 -51.81
CA GLU A 11 -53.40 -5.10 -51.58
C GLU A 11 -54.13 -4.93 -50.24
N GLY A 12 -55.02 -5.86 -49.90
CA GLY A 12 -55.69 -5.89 -48.60
C GLY A 12 -54.70 -6.03 -47.45
N GLY A 13 -53.72 -6.93 -47.58
CA GLY A 13 -52.65 -7.13 -46.61
C GLY A 13 -51.79 -5.88 -46.41
N ALA A 14 -51.34 -5.25 -47.50
CA ALA A 14 -50.54 -4.02 -47.46
C ALA A 14 -51.32 -2.86 -46.80
N ARG A 15 -52.60 -2.70 -47.12
CA ARG A 15 -53.45 -1.66 -46.53
C ARG A 15 -53.68 -1.88 -45.04
N THR A 16 -53.89 -3.13 -44.64
CA THR A 16 -54.05 -3.51 -43.23
C THR A 16 -52.75 -3.24 -42.46
N ALA A 17 -51.59 -3.59 -43.03
CA ALA A 17 -50.29 -3.30 -42.44
C ALA A 17 -50.03 -1.78 -42.31
N ALA A 18 -50.39 -0.98 -43.32
CA ALA A 18 -50.28 0.47 -43.28
C ALA A 18 -51.18 1.08 -42.18
N CYS A 19 -52.45 0.65 -42.09
CA CYS A 19 -53.36 1.10 -41.04
C CYS A 19 -52.90 0.70 -39.64
N LEU A 20 -52.34 -0.50 -39.47
CA LEU A 20 -51.78 -0.95 -38.19
C LEU A 20 -50.53 -0.17 -37.80
N ALA A 21 -49.61 0.08 -38.75
CA ALA A 21 -48.42 0.88 -38.50
C ALA A 21 -48.76 2.34 -38.16
N LEU A 22 -49.73 2.95 -38.88
CA LEU A 22 -50.21 4.29 -38.60
C LEU A 22 -50.95 4.36 -37.26
N GLY A 23 -51.78 3.37 -36.95
CA GLY A 23 -52.46 3.26 -35.66
C GLY A 23 -51.47 3.13 -34.50
N ALA A 24 -50.40 2.35 -34.67
CA ALA A 24 -49.33 2.23 -33.68
C ALA A 24 -48.55 3.54 -33.49
N LEU A 25 -48.28 4.28 -34.58
CA LEU A 25 -47.64 5.60 -34.51
C LEU A 25 -48.53 6.64 -33.80
N LEU A 26 -49.83 6.68 -34.13
CA LEU A 26 -50.81 7.57 -33.49
C LEU A 26 -51.00 7.22 -32.02
N TRP A 27 -51.08 5.93 -31.68
CA TRP A 27 -51.14 5.46 -30.30
C TRP A 27 -49.91 5.92 -29.50
N ARG A 28 -48.70 5.78 -30.05
CA ARG A 28 -47.47 6.25 -29.40
C ARG A 28 -47.38 7.78 -29.31
N ALA A 29 -47.98 8.51 -30.24
CA ALA A 29 -48.06 9.97 -30.17
C ALA A 29 -49.03 10.44 -29.08
N TRP A 30 -50.15 9.73 -28.87
CA TRP A 30 -51.12 10.05 -27.83
C TRP A 30 -50.76 9.53 -26.44
N PHE A 31 -50.04 8.42 -26.37
CA PHE A 31 -49.50 7.85 -25.14
C PHE A 31 -47.97 7.86 -25.21
N PRO A 32 -47.35 9.05 -25.08
CA PRO A 32 -45.90 9.11 -24.99
C PRO A 32 -45.46 8.20 -23.85
N ALA A 33 -44.48 7.33 -24.10
CA ALA A 33 -43.85 6.59 -23.02
C ALA A 33 -43.43 7.60 -21.95
N PRO A 34 -43.58 7.29 -20.64
CA PRO A 34 -43.04 8.15 -19.59
C PRO A 34 -41.59 8.46 -19.99
N ALA A 35 -41.22 9.75 -19.95
CA ALA A 35 -39.89 10.21 -20.34
C ALA A 35 -38.89 9.22 -19.76
N GLY A 36 -38.27 8.42 -20.64
CA GLY A 36 -37.43 7.33 -20.20
C GLY A 36 -36.37 7.94 -19.29
N ASP A 37 -36.41 7.53 -18.03
CA ASP A 37 -35.43 7.83 -17.00
C ASP A 37 -34.05 7.88 -17.65
N VAL A 38 -33.49 9.10 -17.80
CA VAL A 38 -32.28 9.27 -18.60
C VAL A 38 -31.17 8.50 -17.90
N ALA A 39 -30.76 7.40 -18.49
CA ALA A 39 -29.67 6.57 -18.01
C ALA A 39 -28.39 6.95 -18.75
N ILE A 40 -27.35 7.34 -18.02
CA ILE A 40 -26.02 7.55 -18.59
C ILE A 40 -25.24 6.26 -18.43
N ARG A 41 -24.78 5.68 -19.55
CA ARG A 41 -23.90 4.51 -19.57
C ARG A 41 -22.54 4.90 -20.10
N LEU A 42 -21.48 4.49 -19.41
CA LEU A 42 -20.10 4.78 -19.80
C LEU A 42 -19.25 3.52 -19.83
N ALA A 43 -18.43 3.39 -20.89
CA ALA A 43 -17.62 2.20 -21.18
C ALA A 43 -16.12 2.37 -20.85
N GLY A 44 -15.77 3.22 -19.88
CA GLY A 44 -14.39 3.49 -19.44
C GLY A 44 -14.30 4.65 -18.44
N THR A 45 -13.10 5.14 -18.12
CA THR A 45 -12.93 6.32 -17.24
C THR A 45 -12.72 7.62 -18.00
N GLY A 46 -12.25 7.58 -19.25
CA GLY A 46 -11.93 8.80 -20.00
C GLY A 46 -13.11 9.76 -20.21
N GLY A 47 -14.35 9.26 -20.22
CA GLY A 47 -15.57 10.06 -20.34
C GLY A 47 -16.23 10.42 -19.00
N LEU A 48 -15.67 9.98 -17.88
CA LEU A 48 -16.28 10.11 -16.55
C LEU A 48 -16.54 11.58 -16.17
N PRO A 49 -15.59 12.54 -16.36
CA PRO A 49 -15.83 13.93 -16.00
C PRO A 49 -17.01 14.55 -16.76
N GLN A 50 -17.16 14.25 -18.05
CA GLN A 50 -18.30 14.79 -18.84
C GLN A 50 -19.63 14.15 -18.44
N ALA A 51 -19.64 12.85 -18.13
CA ALA A 51 -20.84 12.16 -17.65
C ALA A 51 -21.32 12.72 -16.30
N LEU A 52 -20.38 12.92 -15.36
CA LEU A 52 -20.68 13.52 -14.07
C LEU A 52 -21.16 14.98 -14.23
N ALA A 53 -20.50 15.77 -15.07
CA ALA A 53 -20.95 17.14 -15.35
C ALA A 53 -22.36 17.20 -15.96
N ARG A 54 -22.74 16.20 -16.78
CA ARG A 54 -24.10 16.08 -17.33
C ARG A 54 -25.10 15.68 -16.23
N ALA A 55 -24.76 14.71 -15.40
CA ALA A 55 -25.63 14.26 -14.31
C ALA A 55 -25.91 15.35 -13.27
N VAL A 56 -24.99 16.29 -13.08
CA VAL A 56 -25.19 17.46 -12.21
C VAL A 56 -26.16 18.48 -12.84
N ARG A 57 -26.22 18.59 -14.17
CA ARG A 57 -27.01 19.63 -14.87
C ARG A 57 -28.41 19.17 -15.28
N THR A 58 -28.58 17.87 -15.47
CA THR A 58 -29.82 17.29 -15.99
C THR A 58 -30.28 16.20 -15.05
N PRO A 59 -31.59 16.08 -14.73
CA PRO A 59 -32.08 14.95 -13.95
C PRO A 59 -31.77 13.64 -14.69
N VAL A 60 -31.01 12.78 -14.01
CA VAL A 60 -30.57 11.46 -14.48
C VAL A 60 -31.06 10.45 -13.46
N ALA A 61 -31.72 9.40 -13.93
CA ALA A 61 -32.27 8.37 -13.05
C ALA A 61 -31.21 7.34 -12.63
N SER A 62 -30.34 6.97 -13.58
CA SER A 62 -29.23 6.05 -13.31
C SER A 62 -27.94 6.41 -14.05
N LEU A 63 -26.82 6.10 -13.41
CA LEU A 63 -25.48 6.24 -13.92
C LEU A 63 -24.78 4.87 -13.84
N ASP A 64 -24.62 4.19 -14.97
CA ASP A 64 -23.94 2.90 -15.07
C ASP A 64 -22.51 3.13 -15.61
N LEU A 65 -21.50 2.87 -14.78
CA LEU A 65 -20.09 3.18 -15.05
C LEU A 65 -19.25 1.90 -15.16
N ALA A 66 -18.79 1.54 -16.36
CA ALA A 66 -17.70 0.59 -16.49
C ALA A 66 -16.37 1.35 -16.38
N VAL A 67 -15.62 1.13 -15.31
CA VAL A 67 -14.33 1.80 -15.06
C VAL A 67 -13.15 0.88 -15.38
N ASP A 68 -12.23 1.39 -16.19
CA ASP A 68 -10.95 0.77 -16.55
C ASP A 68 -9.78 1.31 -15.71
N SER A 69 -9.99 2.42 -14.99
CA SER A 69 -9.09 2.94 -13.97
C SER A 69 -9.86 3.44 -12.75
N LEU A 70 -9.21 3.53 -11.59
CA LEU A 70 -9.85 4.10 -10.40
C LEU A 70 -9.97 5.61 -10.55
N PRO A 71 -11.19 6.19 -10.40
CA PRO A 71 -11.43 7.61 -10.51
C PRO A 71 -10.71 8.40 -9.41
N GLY A 72 -10.33 9.64 -9.69
CA GLY A 72 -9.71 10.53 -8.71
C GLY A 72 -10.68 11.00 -7.62
N ALA A 73 -10.14 11.62 -6.56
CA ALA A 73 -10.94 12.07 -5.41
C ALA A 73 -12.10 13.01 -5.79
N SER A 74 -11.86 13.94 -6.73
CA SER A 74 -12.89 14.87 -7.21
C SER A 74 -14.04 14.17 -7.93
N ASP A 75 -13.75 13.23 -8.83
CA ASP A 75 -14.76 12.48 -9.56
C ASP A 75 -15.62 11.64 -8.62
N ARG A 76 -14.97 11.02 -7.61
CA ARG A 76 -15.68 10.25 -6.57
C ARG A 76 -16.62 11.13 -5.76
N ALA A 77 -16.18 12.33 -5.37
CA ALA A 77 -16.97 13.28 -4.60
C ALA A 77 -18.20 13.77 -5.40
N VAL A 78 -18.04 14.07 -6.70
CA VAL A 78 -19.16 14.48 -7.55
C VAL A 78 -20.16 13.34 -7.73
N ALA A 79 -19.69 12.12 -8.01
CA ALA A 79 -20.56 10.95 -8.13
C ALA A 79 -21.31 10.64 -6.83
N ARG A 80 -20.66 10.81 -5.66
CA ARG A 80 -21.33 10.71 -4.35
C ARG A 80 -22.41 11.77 -4.18
N ALA A 81 -22.16 13.01 -4.60
CA ALA A 81 -23.16 14.08 -4.57
C ALA A 81 -24.36 13.79 -5.50
N VAL A 82 -24.10 13.28 -6.71
CA VAL A 82 -25.13 12.82 -7.65
C VAL A 82 -25.96 11.68 -7.05
N ALA A 83 -25.31 10.71 -6.38
CA ALA A 83 -26.01 9.63 -5.69
C ALA A 83 -26.89 10.15 -4.53
N ALA A 84 -26.38 11.09 -3.75
CA ALA A 84 -27.12 11.73 -2.66
C ALA A 84 -28.32 12.56 -3.16
N ALA A 85 -28.29 13.03 -4.40
CA ALA A 85 -29.40 13.72 -5.06
C ALA A 85 -30.51 12.76 -5.57
N GLY A 86 -30.35 11.44 -5.37
CA GLY A 86 -31.36 10.44 -5.72
C GLY A 86 -31.09 9.68 -7.02
N THR A 87 -29.99 9.97 -7.73
CA THR A 87 -29.58 9.19 -8.90
C THR A 87 -28.97 7.85 -8.47
N THR A 88 -29.39 6.75 -9.09
CA THR A 88 -28.78 5.44 -8.82
C THR A 88 -27.43 5.33 -9.52
N VAL A 89 -26.33 5.21 -8.77
CA VAL A 89 -24.98 5.00 -9.31
C VAL A 89 -24.62 3.52 -9.22
N ARG A 90 -24.27 2.91 -10.35
CA ARG A 90 -23.78 1.53 -10.45
C ARG A 90 -22.46 1.53 -11.19
N TRP A 91 -21.54 0.69 -10.77
CA TRP A 91 -20.24 0.63 -11.42
C TRP A 91 -19.68 -0.79 -11.48
N THR A 92 -18.87 -1.05 -12.50
CA THR A 92 -18.14 -2.31 -12.69
C THR A 92 -16.69 -2.01 -12.97
N LEU A 93 -15.81 -2.93 -12.60
CA LEU A 93 -14.37 -2.76 -12.78
C LEU A 93 -13.89 -3.73 -13.87
N ALA A 94 -13.31 -3.19 -14.94
CA ALA A 94 -12.89 -4.00 -16.08
C ALA A 94 -11.80 -5.03 -15.72
N ALA A 95 -10.91 -4.68 -14.79
CA ALA A 95 -9.90 -5.57 -14.24
C ALA A 95 -9.49 -5.15 -12.81
N PRO A 96 -9.10 -6.07 -11.92
CA PRO A 96 -8.57 -5.73 -10.61
C PRO A 96 -7.36 -4.77 -10.73
N PRO A 97 -7.33 -3.68 -9.96
CA PRO A 97 -6.29 -2.66 -10.09
C PRO A 97 -4.96 -3.21 -9.60
N SER A 98 -3.86 -2.82 -10.25
CA SER A 98 -2.52 -3.26 -9.84
C SER A 98 -2.13 -2.72 -8.47
N VAL A 99 -2.65 -1.54 -8.06
CA VAL A 99 -2.47 -0.96 -6.73
C VAL A 99 -3.84 -0.65 -6.12
N SER A 100 -4.04 -1.03 -4.87
CA SER A 100 -5.27 -0.79 -4.10
C SER A 100 -5.03 0.14 -2.92
N ALA A 101 -3.84 0.10 -2.32
CA ALA A 101 -3.41 1.04 -1.30
C ALA A 101 -1.90 1.25 -1.28
N ALA A 102 -1.46 2.42 -0.79
CA ALA A 102 -0.08 2.74 -0.50
C ALA A 102 -0.01 3.66 0.72
N VAL A 103 0.87 3.34 1.68
CA VAL A 103 1.09 4.13 2.89
C VAL A 103 2.58 4.32 3.11
N ALA A 104 2.99 5.55 3.42
CA ALA A 104 4.35 5.88 3.80
C ALA A 104 4.43 6.14 5.31
N GLU A 105 5.20 5.30 6.02
CA GLU A 105 5.42 5.41 7.45
C GLU A 105 6.84 5.90 7.74
N PRO A 106 7.05 6.85 8.66
CA PRO A 106 8.40 7.25 9.04
C PRO A 106 9.14 6.11 9.74
N LEU A 107 10.41 5.92 9.39
CA LEU A 107 11.30 5.01 10.11
C LEU A 107 12.00 5.76 11.23
N ALA A 108 12.20 5.10 12.37
CA ALA A 108 12.93 5.65 13.50
C ALA A 108 14.44 5.64 13.22
N GLU A 109 14.90 6.41 12.24
CA GLU A 109 16.31 6.52 11.86
C GLU A 109 16.73 7.96 11.50
N PRO A 110 17.99 8.36 11.75
CA PRO A 110 18.46 9.72 11.52
C PRO A 110 18.41 10.17 10.05
N SER A 111 18.44 9.22 9.12
CA SER A 111 18.36 9.48 7.68
C SER A 111 17.00 10.03 7.24
N GLY A 112 15.96 9.93 8.09
CA GLY A 112 14.61 10.40 7.78
C GLY A 112 13.89 9.56 6.71
N ARG A 113 14.38 8.35 6.42
CA ARG A 113 13.76 7.42 5.47
C ARG A 113 12.36 7.02 5.91
N LEU A 114 11.58 6.60 4.91
CA LEU A 114 10.21 6.14 5.06
C LEU A 114 10.12 4.67 4.64
N ARG A 115 9.22 3.93 5.27
CA ARG A 115 8.75 2.65 4.81
C ARG A 115 7.50 2.86 3.97
N LEU A 116 7.62 2.61 2.67
CA LEU A 116 6.48 2.58 1.77
C LEU A 116 5.92 1.16 1.76
N VAL A 117 4.69 1.00 2.26
CA VAL A 117 3.92 -0.24 2.18
C VAL A 117 2.89 -0.10 1.07
N THR A 118 2.98 -0.96 0.06
CA THR A 118 2.06 -1.01 -1.08
C THR A 118 1.28 -2.30 -1.10
N ILE A 119 -0.02 -2.22 -1.36
CA ILE A 119 -0.96 -3.34 -1.45
C ILE A 119 -1.66 -3.29 -2.80
N GLY A 120 -1.80 -4.43 -3.45
CA GLY A 120 -2.50 -4.55 -4.72
C GLY A 120 -2.54 -5.98 -5.24
N ARG A 121 -2.66 -6.11 -6.56
CA ARG A 121 -2.72 -7.43 -7.21
C ARG A 121 -1.37 -8.15 -7.11
N ALA A 122 -1.39 -9.44 -6.77
CA ALA A 122 -0.19 -10.26 -6.69
C ALA A 122 0.66 -10.15 -7.96
N GLU A 123 1.98 -10.01 -7.78
CA GLU A 123 2.99 -9.91 -8.85
C GLU A 123 2.81 -8.72 -9.83
N ALA A 124 1.91 -7.77 -9.53
CA ALA A 124 1.70 -6.61 -10.38
C ALA A 124 2.94 -5.71 -10.40
N ALA A 125 3.26 -5.21 -11.60
CA ALA A 125 4.28 -4.20 -11.79
C ALA A 125 3.77 -2.82 -11.35
N LEU A 126 4.58 -2.14 -10.56
CA LEU A 126 4.34 -0.82 -9.99
C LEU A 126 5.52 0.10 -10.29
N THR A 127 5.25 1.38 -10.45
CA THR A 127 6.29 2.42 -10.46
C THR A 127 6.04 3.41 -9.34
N VAL A 128 7.08 3.67 -8.56
CA VAL A 128 7.04 4.62 -7.44
C VAL A 128 7.68 5.91 -7.91
N ARG A 129 6.98 7.03 -7.71
CA ARG A 129 7.45 8.37 -8.06
C ARG A 129 7.29 9.29 -6.85
N ASP A 130 8.17 10.26 -6.76
CA ASP A 130 8.08 11.35 -5.78
C ASP A 130 8.25 12.70 -6.49
N ALA A 131 8.46 13.78 -5.73
CA ALA A 131 8.68 15.11 -6.30
C ALA A 131 9.95 15.21 -7.16
N ALA A 132 10.96 14.36 -6.94
CA ALA A 132 12.22 14.36 -7.67
C ALA A 132 12.18 13.51 -8.95
N GLY A 133 11.27 12.54 -9.04
CA GLY A 133 11.06 11.76 -10.26
C GLY A 133 10.67 10.32 -9.99
N ALA A 134 11.05 9.41 -10.89
CA ALA A 134 10.87 7.97 -10.66
C ALA A 134 11.91 7.48 -9.65
N VAL A 135 11.44 6.90 -8.54
CA VAL A 135 12.28 6.41 -7.44
C VAL A 135 12.62 4.93 -7.65
N ASP A 136 11.61 4.11 -8.00
CA ASP A 136 11.77 2.66 -8.12
C ASP A 136 10.75 2.07 -9.12
N SER A 137 11.13 0.95 -9.74
CA SER A 137 10.23 0.08 -10.50
C SER A 137 10.18 -1.28 -9.82
N ALA A 138 9.00 -1.67 -9.40
CA ALA A 138 8.79 -2.73 -8.43
C ALA A 138 7.78 -3.76 -8.94
N ARG A 139 7.86 -4.99 -8.46
CA ARG A 139 6.73 -5.92 -8.46
C ARG A 139 6.26 -6.17 -7.04
N LEU A 140 4.95 -6.28 -6.86
CA LEU A 140 4.37 -6.79 -5.63
C LEU A 140 4.74 -8.26 -5.44
N SER A 141 4.71 -8.72 -4.19
CA SER A 141 4.93 -10.14 -3.87
C SER A 141 3.76 -11.01 -4.37
N THR A 142 3.89 -12.32 -4.20
CA THR A 142 2.81 -13.29 -4.41
C THR A 142 1.61 -13.07 -3.48
N THR A 143 1.80 -12.38 -2.34
CA THR A 143 0.72 -12.00 -1.42
C THR A 143 0.10 -10.64 -1.76
N GLY A 144 0.59 -9.95 -2.80
CA GLY A 144 0.11 -8.62 -3.19
C GLY A 144 0.59 -7.49 -2.28
N VAL A 145 1.58 -7.74 -1.41
CA VAL A 145 2.12 -6.75 -0.47
C VAL A 145 3.61 -6.56 -0.69
N ARG A 146 4.08 -5.32 -0.68
CA ARG A 146 5.51 -4.98 -0.70
C ARG A 146 5.78 -3.85 0.27
N ALA A 147 6.88 -3.96 1.02
CA ALA A 147 7.42 -2.90 1.85
C ALA A 147 8.82 -2.54 1.35
N VAL A 148 9.08 -1.26 1.13
CA VAL A 148 10.40 -0.74 0.72
C VAL A 148 10.76 0.43 1.62
N ASP A 149 11.98 0.39 2.16
CA ASP A 149 12.54 1.47 2.94
C ASP A 149 13.32 2.39 1.99
N ALA A 150 12.94 3.65 1.85
CA ALA A 150 13.61 4.59 0.94
C ALA A 150 13.51 6.04 1.43
N THR A 151 14.40 6.89 0.92
CA THR A 151 14.27 8.34 1.08
C THR A 151 13.31 8.83 0.01
N MET A 152 12.22 9.47 0.43
CA MET A 152 11.20 10.02 -0.47
C MET A 152 10.87 11.42 -0.02
N ASP A 153 10.61 12.32 -0.97
CA ASP A 153 10.25 13.70 -0.68
C ASP A 153 8.83 14.05 -1.18
N GLY A 154 8.12 14.84 -0.38
CA GLY A 154 6.77 15.30 -0.68
C GLY A 154 5.71 14.18 -0.80
N VAL A 155 4.87 14.28 -1.82
CA VAL A 155 3.82 13.30 -2.12
C VAL A 155 4.40 12.19 -2.98
N VAL A 156 4.27 10.96 -2.50
CA VAL A 156 4.68 9.74 -3.18
C VAL A 156 3.49 9.21 -3.98
N GLN A 157 3.72 8.92 -5.26
CA GLN A 157 2.74 8.37 -6.18
C GLN A 157 3.14 6.94 -6.54
N VAL A 158 2.25 5.99 -6.30
CA VAL A 158 2.41 4.59 -6.68
C VAL A 158 1.49 4.32 -7.85
N HIS A 159 2.08 4.20 -9.04
CA HIS A 159 1.35 3.92 -10.27
C HIS A 159 1.27 2.42 -10.52
N GLY A 160 0.08 1.95 -10.84
CA GLY A 160 -0.15 0.62 -11.38
C GLY A 160 -1.16 0.68 -12.53
N ALA A 161 -1.27 -0.41 -13.29
CA ALA A 161 -2.34 -0.53 -14.27
C ALA A 161 -3.71 -0.34 -13.59
N GLY A 162 -4.49 0.61 -14.10
CA GLY A 162 -5.84 0.90 -13.61
C GLY A 162 -5.92 1.66 -12.28
N ALA A 163 -4.83 2.12 -11.67
CA ALA A 163 -4.91 2.89 -10.42
C ALA A 163 -3.63 3.69 -10.10
N VAL A 164 -3.81 4.79 -9.37
CA VAL A 164 -2.73 5.53 -8.73
C VAL A 164 -3.09 5.73 -7.26
N ALA A 165 -2.26 5.22 -6.36
CA ALA A 165 -2.35 5.54 -4.94
C ALA A 165 -1.35 6.66 -4.62
N THR A 166 -1.74 7.62 -3.79
CA THR A 166 -0.85 8.70 -3.35
C THR A 166 -0.75 8.69 -1.84
N THR A 167 0.44 8.92 -1.32
CA THR A 167 0.71 8.94 0.12
C THR A 167 1.71 10.04 0.43
N SER A 168 1.74 10.49 1.67
CA SER A 168 2.75 11.43 2.15
C SER A 168 3.08 11.13 3.60
N ARG A 169 4.21 11.64 4.07
CA ARG A 169 4.53 11.59 5.49
C ARG A 169 3.52 12.43 6.27
N ARG A 170 2.80 11.82 7.21
CA ARG A 170 1.78 12.50 8.06
C ARG A 170 2.35 12.96 9.40
N ASP A 171 3.30 12.22 9.92
CA ASP A 171 3.95 12.46 11.19
C ASP A 171 5.47 12.41 11.04
N SER A 172 6.14 13.08 11.97
CA SER A 172 7.59 12.97 12.13
C SER A 172 7.89 12.26 13.44
N LEU A 173 9.04 11.60 13.48
CA LEU A 173 9.50 10.90 14.67
C LEU A 173 10.54 11.75 15.39
N VAL A 174 10.37 11.92 16.70
CA VAL A 174 11.36 12.60 17.53
C VAL A 174 12.39 11.58 18.00
N LEU A 175 13.56 11.63 17.38
CA LEU A 175 14.70 10.80 17.80
C LEU A 175 15.41 11.43 19.00
N ARG A 176 15.63 10.59 20.00
CA ARG A 176 16.41 10.88 21.19
C ARG A 176 17.76 10.16 21.10
N PRO A 177 18.73 10.51 21.95
CA PRO A 177 20.00 9.80 22.00
C PRO A 177 19.87 8.28 22.18
N VAL A 178 20.88 7.56 21.72
CA VAL A 178 21.08 6.13 21.96
C VAL A 178 22.13 5.98 23.06
N LEU A 179 21.79 5.26 24.12
CA LEU A 179 22.73 4.96 25.20
C LEU A 179 23.47 3.66 24.91
N VAL A 180 24.80 3.69 24.85
CA VAL A 180 25.64 2.50 24.68
C VAL A 180 26.35 2.18 26.00
N LEU A 181 26.11 0.97 26.51
CA LEU A 181 26.67 0.45 27.75
C LEU A 181 27.60 -0.73 27.45
N GLY A 182 28.82 -0.70 27.98
CA GLY A 182 29.78 -1.79 27.80
C GLY A 182 31.09 -1.54 28.54
N ARG A 183 32.09 -2.37 28.29
CA ARG A 183 33.47 -2.14 28.70
C ARG A 183 34.18 -1.24 27.69
N ALA A 184 35.18 -0.51 28.17
CA ALA A 184 36.08 0.21 27.28
C ALA A 184 36.89 -0.80 26.46
N GLY A 185 36.60 -0.86 25.16
CA GLY A 185 37.21 -1.81 24.24
C GLY A 185 36.82 -1.51 22.79
N TRP A 186 37.29 -2.36 21.88
CA TRP A 186 37.06 -2.18 20.45
C TRP A 186 35.59 -2.23 20.06
N GLU A 187 34.81 -3.18 20.61
CA GLU A 187 33.38 -3.29 20.31
C GLU A 187 32.63 -2.00 20.70
N GLY A 188 32.78 -1.53 21.95
CA GLY A 188 32.14 -0.29 22.40
C GLY A 188 32.49 0.92 21.54
N LYS A 189 33.79 1.09 21.23
CA LYS A 189 34.28 2.17 20.37
C LYS A 189 33.66 2.12 18.98
N PHE A 190 33.68 0.96 18.32
CA PHE A 190 33.21 0.85 16.94
C PHE A 190 31.69 0.83 16.80
N VAL A 191 30.95 0.34 17.81
CA VAL A 191 29.48 0.48 17.85
C VAL A 191 29.08 1.94 18.01
N ALA A 192 29.69 2.66 18.96
CA ALA A 192 29.42 4.09 19.15
C ALA A 192 29.75 4.88 17.87
N ALA A 193 30.94 4.67 17.30
CA ALA A 193 31.34 5.34 16.06
C ALA A 193 30.41 5.00 14.88
N ALA A 194 30.01 3.74 14.72
CA ALA A 194 29.06 3.33 13.69
C ALA A 194 27.71 4.06 13.83
N LEU A 195 27.20 4.22 15.05
CA LEU A 195 25.95 4.93 15.29
C LEU A 195 26.09 6.44 15.05
N GLU A 196 27.16 7.07 15.54
CA GLU A 196 27.44 8.48 15.32
C GLU A 196 27.62 8.81 13.83
N GLU A 197 28.39 7.99 13.10
CA GLU A 197 28.58 8.15 11.65
C GLU A 197 27.28 7.95 10.86
N ALA A 198 26.33 7.17 11.39
CA ALA A 198 25.00 7.02 10.82
C ALA A 198 24.05 8.19 11.17
N GLY A 199 24.52 9.17 11.95
CA GLY A 199 23.77 10.36 12.36
C GLY A 199 23.02 10.22 13.69
N TRP A 200 23.19 9.11 14.42
CA TRP A 200 22.60 8.98 15.75
C TRP A 200 23.32 9.88 16.74
N ARG A 201 22.56 10.52 17.64
CA ARG A 201 23.14 11.11 18.85
C ARG A 201 23.46 9.96 19.80
N VAL A 202 24.72 9.81 20.19
CA VAL A 202 25.15 8.71 21.06
C VAL A 202 25.60 9.26 22.41
N GLU A 203 25.13 8.61 23.47
CA GLU A 203 25.69 8.74 24.80
C GLU A 203 26.32 7.40 25.19
N THR A 204 27.48 7.43 25.82
CA THR A 204 28.21 6.20 26.18
C THR A 204 28.51 6.16 27.66
N ARG A 205 28.54 4.94 28.21
CA ARG A 205 29.12 4.65 29.50
C ARG A 205 29.94 3.39 29.38
N PHE A 206 31.26 3.55 29.45
CA PHE A 206 32.21 2.47 29.30
C PHE A 206 32.96 2.20 30.60
N SER A 207 32.85 0.98 31.12
CA SER A 207 33.60 0.57 32.31
C SER A 207 35.06 0.28 31.94
N VAL A 208 35.99 0.97 32.59
CA VAL A 208 37.45 0.79 32.41
C VAL A 208 38.08 -0.02 33.54
N ALA A 209 37.49 0.03 34.73
CA ALA A 209 37.87 -0.72 35.92
C ALA A 209 36.65 -0.87 36.85
N PRO A 210 36.68 -1.72 37.88
CA PRO A 210 35.59 -1.82 38.85
C PRO A 210 35.24 -0.44 39.42
N LEU A 211 33.97 -0.03 39.30
CA LEU A 211 33.45 1.27 39.75
C LEU A 211 34.00 2.51 39.01
N VAL A 212 34.82 2.33 37.96
CA VAL A 212 35.37 3.42 37.16
C VAL A 212 34.79 3.34 35.75
N ASP A 213 34.07 4.39 35.37
CA ASP A 213 33.41 4.50 34.08
C ASP A 213 33.82 5.79 33.35
N VAL A 214 34.06 5.67 32.05
CA VAL A 214 34.19 6.79 31.12
C VAL A 214 32.82 7.08 30.53
N ARG A 215 32.40 8.36 30.51
CA ARG A 215 31.08 8.78 30.05
C ARG A 215 31.21 9.79 28.92
N GLN A 216 30.32 9.68 27.94
CA GLN A 216 30.08 10.69 26.92
C GLN A 216 28.60 11.08 26.96
N GLY A 217 28.30 12.37 27.11
CA GLY A 217 26.95 12.87 27.33
C GLY A 217 26.49 12.74 28.79
N ALA A 218 25.17 12.87 29.03
CA ALA A 218 24.62 12.79 30.39
C ALA A 218 24.69 11.35 30.95
N ALA A 219 24.36 10.35 30.12
CA ALA A 219 24.38 8.92 30.45
C ALA A 219 23.73 8.60 31.81
N ASP A 220 22.59 9.24 32.13
CA ASP A 220 21.96 9.29 33.46
C ASP A 220 20.85 8.24 33.65
N ALA A 221 19.65 8.66 34.07
CA ALA A 221 18.48 7.81 34.27
C ALA A 221 18.02 7.23 32.94
N ILE A 222 17.81 5.92 32.90
CA ILE A 222 17.39 5.21 31.69
C ILE A 222 15.86 5.27 31.60
N ASP A 223 15.35 6.20 30.82
CA ASP A 223 13.91 6.41 30.58
C ASP A 223 13.62 6.78 29.12
N THR A 224 12.36 6.62 28.71
CA THR A 224 11.89 6.89 27.34
C THR A 224 11.83 8.37 26.99
N SER A 225 11.86 9.28 27.98
CA SER A 225 11.93 10.72 27.75
C SER A 225 13.33 11.19 27.33
N ARG A 226 14.36 10.38 27.62
CA ARG A 226 15.77 10.69 27.34
C ARG A 226 16.39 9.87 26.22
N TYR A 227 16.02 8.61 26.08
CA TYR A 227 16.66 7.71 25.12
C TYR A 227 15.65 7.11 24.14
N SER A 228 16.08 6.96 22.89
CA SER A 228 15.36 6.18 21.87
C SER A 228 15.70 4.71 21.97
N ALA A 229 16.96 4.38 22.27
CA ALA A 229 17.38 2.99 22.46
C ALA A 229 18.50 2.89 23.49
N VAL A 230 18.64 1.69 24.07
CA VAL A 230 19.75 1.30 24.94
C VAL A 230 20.43 0.08 24.34
N VAL A 231 21.73 0.16 24.08
CA VAL A 231 22.56 -0.93 23.60
C VAL A 231 23.41 -1.44 24.75
N VAL A 232 23.31 -2.74 25.04
CA VAL A 232 24.01 -3.42 26.13
C VAL A 232 24.99 -4.42 25.52
N LEU A 233 26.28 -4.08 25.58
CA LEU A 233 27.34 -4.81 24.90
C LEU A 233 27.97 -5.93 25.72
N ASP A 234 27.93 -5.84 27.05
CA ASP A 234 28.49 -6.87 27.93
C ASP A 234 27.93 -6.77 29.37
N GLU A 235 28.52 -7.56 30.26
CA GLU A 235 28.16 -7.70 31.67
C GLU A 235 28.41 -6.44 32.54
N SER A 236 29.15 -5.44 32.06
CA SER A 236 29.38 -4.18 32.80
C SER A 236 28.09 -3.42 33.11
N ALA A 237 27.01 -3.69 32.37
CA ALA A 237 25.69 -3.13 32.62
C ALA A 237 24.93 -3.77 33.80
N ALA A 238 25.52 -4.75 34.50
CA ALA A 238 24.86 -5.50 35.59
C ALA A 238 24.20 -4.60 36.64
N SER A 239 24.89 -3.54 37.08
CA SER A 239 24.38 -2.59 38.08
C SER A 239 23.13 -1.82 37.63
N ARG A 240 22.85 -1.79 36.32
CA ARG A 240 21.73 -1.08 35.69
C ARG A 240 20.67 -2.00 35.14
N ALA A 241 20.82 -3.33 35.28
CA ALA A 241 19.91 -4.30 34.69
C ALA A 241 18.43 -4.06 35.05
N ALA A 242 18.14 -3.70 36.30
CA ALA A 242 16.78 -3.36 36.74
C ALA A 242 16.23 -2.10 36.04
N ALA A 243 17.06 -1.08 35.81
CA ALA A 243 16.66 0.13 35.10
C ALA A 243 16.43 -0.16 33.61
N ILE A 244 17.29 -0.96 32.99
CA ILE A 244 17.16 -1.41 31.60
C ILE A 244 15.86 -2.21 31.40
N ALA A 245 15.57 -3.14 32.32
CA ALA A 245 14.34 -3.93 32.26
C ALA A 245 13.08 -3.05 32.41
N ARG A 246 13.08 -2.09 33.35
CA ARG A 246 11.97 -1.12 33.47
C ARG A 246 11.81 -0.27 32.21
N TYR A 247 12.91 0.22 31.65
CA TYR A 247 12.90 1.00 30.42
C TYR A 247 12.29 0.21 29.25
N ALA A 248 12.71 -1.05 29.05
CA ALA A 248 12.12 -1.92 28.04
C ALA A 248 10.59 -2.06 28.24
N ARG A 249 10.14 -2.42 29.45
CA ARG A 249 8.71 -2.58 29.74
C ARG A 249 7.90 -1.30 29.51
N SER A 250 8.50 -0.13 29.78
CA SER A 250 7.87 1.18 29.60
C SER A 250 7.70 1.64 28.14
N GLY A 251 8.19 0.89 27.17
CA GLY A 251 8.12 1.28 25.75
C GLY A 251 9.48 1.46 25.07
N GLY A 252 10.57 1.39 25.84
CA GLY A 252 11.92 1.58 25.35
C GLY A 252 12.42 0.47 24.43
N GLY A 253 13.35 0.82 23.53
CA GLY A 253 14.07 -0.12 22.68
C GLY A 253 15.37 -0.60 23.30
N VAL A 254 15.58 -1.91 23.45
CA VAL A 254 16.83 -2.47 24.01
C VAL A 254 17.48 -3.45 23.04
N ILE A 255 18.79 -3.30 22.83
CA ILE A 255 19.64 -4.28 22.13
C ILE A 255 20.57 -4.92 23.14
N VAL A 256 20.63 -6.26 23.16
CA VAL A 256 21.52 -7.03 24.04
C VAL A 256 22.40 -7.93 23.19
N THR A 257 23.71 -7.82 23.33
CA THR A 257 24.69 -8.71 22.66
C THR A 257 24.87 -10.03 23.42
N SER A 258 25.64 -10.95 22.85
CA SER A 258 25.90 -12.28 23.42
C SER A 258 26.56 -12.24 24.81
N ALA A 259 27.48 -11.30 25.05
CA ALA A 259 28.12 -11.16 26.35
C ALA A 259 27.12 -10.69 27.42
N ALA A 260 26.33 -9.65 27.12
CA ALA A 260 25.33 -9.10 28.03
C ALA A 260 24.15 -10.05 28.28
N ALA A 261 23.85 -10.93 27.34
CA ALA A 261 22.80 -11.92 27.47
C ALA A 261 22.99 -12.92 28.61
N ARG A 262 24.20 -13.03 29.16
CA ARG A 262 24.51 -13.87 30.33
C ARG A 262 24.04 -13.24 31.64
N LEU A 263 23.65 -11.96 31.65
CA LEU A 263 23.14 -11.28 32.83
C LEU A 263 21.77 -11.85 33.23
N THR A 264 21.75 -12.63 34.31
CA THR A 264 20.51 -13.21 34.87
C THR A 264 19.46 -12.15 35.18
N ALA A 265 19.89 -10.95 35.59
CA ALA A 265 19.00 -9.82 35.88
C ALA A 265 18.22 -9.31 34.66
N LEU A 266 18.68 -9.59 33.42
CA LEU A 266 17.96 -9.26 32.20
C LEU A 266 17.11 -10.42 31.66
N ALA A 267 17.21 -11.63 32.22
CA ALA A 267 16.56 -12.82 31.68
C ALA A 267 15.03 -12.67 31.49
N SER A 268 14.37 -11.87 32.33
CA SER A 268 12.93 -11.60 32.23
C SER A 268 12.50 -10.75 31.04
N VAL A 269 13.44 -10.07 30.36
CA VAL A 269 13.16 -9.20 29.21
C VAL A 269 13.87 -9.66 27.93
N LEU A 270 14.66 -10.75 27.98
CA LEU A 270 15.35 -11.24 26.80
C LEU A 270 14.40 -12.07 25.91
N PRO A 271 14.41 -11.85 24.57
CA PRO A 271 13.56 -12.59 23.64
C PRO A 271 14.04 -14.04 23.42
N ALA A 272 15.30 -14.34 23.75
CA ALA A 272 15.95 -15.62 23.55
C ALA A 272 16.90 -15.95 24.70
N ARG A 273 17.39 -17.19 24.73
CA ARG A 273 18.49 -17.64 25.58
C ARG A 273 19.74 -17.85 24.73
N ALA A 274 20.90 -17.51 25.28
CA ALA A 274 22.18 -17.87 24.68
C ALA A 274 22.39 -19.40 24.75
N GLY A 275 22.70 -20.00 23.62
CA GLY A 275 22.92 -21.43 23.45
C GLY A 275 24.39 -21.77 23.15
N GLU A 276 24.60 -22.68 22.20
CA GLU A 276 25.92 -23.17 21.77
C GLU A 276 26.84 -22.02 21.30
N ALA A 277 28.11 -22.08 21.68
CA ALA A 277 29.13 -21.18 21.15
C ALA A 277 29.37 -21.45 19.66
N ILE A 278 29.53 -20.38 18.88
CA ILE A 278 29.88 -20.42 17.47
C ILE A 278 31.29 -19.87 17.32
N VAL A 279 32.18 -20.69 16.78
CA VAL A 279 33.58 -20.32 16.53
C VAL A 279 33.64 -19.44 15.28
N PRO A 280 34.41 -18.32 15.30
CA PRO A 280 34.60 -17.50 14.11
C PRO A 280 35.33 -18.27 12.99
N THR A 281 34.98 -17.99 11.75
CA THR A 281 35.68 -18.52 10.57
C THR A 281 36.78 -17.55 10.15
N LEU A 282 38.03 -17.94 10.40
CA LEU A 282 39.20 -17.12 10.05
C LEU A 282 39.30 -16.89 8.54
N GLY A 283 39.63 -15.66 8.14
CA GLY A 283 39.83 -15.27 6.74
C GLY A 283 38.55 -15.13 5.90
N ALA A 284 37.37 -15.35 6.47
CA ALA A 284 36.09 -15.29 5.74
C ALA A 284 35.34 -13.95 5.89
N LEU A 285 35.95 -12.95 6.55
CA LEU A 285 35.36 -11.61 6.75
C LEU A 285 35.41 -10.72 5.52
N SER A 286 36.18 -11.08 4.48
CA SER A 286 36.20 -10.40 3.18
C SER A 286 35.28 -11.03 2.14
N GLY A 287 34.52 -12.07 2.50
CA GLY A 287 33.58 -12.75 1.60
C GLY A 287 32.23 -12.05 1.49
N GLU A 288 31.34 -12.56 0.62
CA GLU A 288 30.00 -11.97 0.34
C GLU A 288 29.08 -11.83 1.56
N ARG A 289 29.31 -12.64 2.62
CA ARG A 289 28.48 -12.66 3.83
C ARG A 289 29.35 -12.62 5.07
N PRO A 290 30.05 -11.51 5.31
CA PRO A 290 31.12 -11.44 6.30
C PRO A 290 30.62 -11.66 7.73
N ARG A 291 29.39 -11.21 8.03
CA ARG A 291 28.74 -11.48 9.32
C ARG A 291 28.59 -12.97 9.65
N ARG A 292 28.49 -13.85 8.65
CA ARG A 292 28.41 -15.31 8.90
C ARG A 292 29.72 -15.90 9.41
N ALA A 293 30.83 -15.22 9.19
CA ALA A 293 32.16 -15.61 9.69
C ALA A 293 32.41 -15.14 11.13
N LEU A 294 31.57 -14.25 11.68
CA LEU A 294 31.69 -13.79 13.06
C LEU A 294 31.29 -14.89 14.06
N GLY A 295 32.05 -14.99 15.15
CA GLY A 295 31.76 -15.88 16.26
C GLY A 295 30.58 -15.41 17.12
N GLY A 296 30.32 -16.14 18.20
CA GLY A 296 29.42 -15.73 19.28
C GLY A 296 28.59 -16.90 19.80
N VAL A 297 27.26 -16.75 19.88
CA VAL A 297 26.37 -17.82 20.37
C VAL A 297 25.14 -18.02 19.49
N ALA A 298 24.68 -19.26 19.36
CA ALA A 298 23.37 -19.55 18.81
C ALA A 298 22.28 -19.05 19.78
N LEU A 299 21.18 -18.53 19.24
CA LEU A 299 20.05 -18.07 20.03
C LEU A 299 18.93 -19.11 19.99
N THR A 300 18.36 -19.41 21.14
CA THR A 300 17.14 -20.23 21.24
C THR A 300 16.00 -19.33 21.70
N SER A 301 15.01 -19.11 20.84
CA SER A 301 13.83 -18.30 21.16
C SER A 301 13.22 -18.77 22.49
N ALA A 302 13.02 -17.81 23.39
CA ALA A 302 12.53 -18.08 24.75
C ALA A 302 11.14 -17.50 24.98
N ALA A 303 10.78 -16.41 24.29
CA ALA A 303 9.46 -15.81 24.35
C ALA A 303 8.51 -16.39 23.28
N ARG A 304 7.22 -16.49 23.60
CA ARG A 304 6.19 -17.04 22.70
C ARG A 304 6.01 -16.20 21.43
N ASP A 305 6.24 -14.89 21.54
CA ASP A 305 6.14 -13.89 20.49
C ASP A 305 7.51 -13.50 19.89
N ALA A 306 8.56 -14.26 20.21
CA ALA A 306 9.89 -14.00 19.67
C ALA A 306 9.96 -14.31 18.17
N VAL A 307 10.43 -13.33 17.39
CA VAL A 307 10.66 -13.43 15.95
C VAL A 307 12.16 -13.56 15.70
N THR A 308 12.56 -14.59 14.95
CA THR A 308 13.94 -14.69 14.45
C THR A 308 14.12 -13.78 13.25
N LEU A 309 14.96 -12.75 13.38
CA LEU A 309 15.27 -11.81 12.30
C LEU A 309 16.41 -12.30 11.41
N GLU A 310 17.35 -13.06 11.98
CA GLU A 310 18.50 -13.56 11.22
C GLU A 310 18.90 -14.97 11.64
N ARG A 311 19.25 -15.79 10.64
CA ARG A 311 19.81 -17.14 10.81
C ARG A 311 21.10 -17.31 10.00
N THR A 312 22.02 -18.06 10.58
CA THR A 312 23.19 -18.63 9.89
C THR A 312 23.04 -20.14 9.86
N GLY A 313 22.64 -20.67 8.70
CA GLY A 313 22.17 -22.06 8.61
C GLY A 313 20.90 -22.26 9.43
N SER A 314 20.88 -23.28 10.28
CA SER A 314 19.78 -23.54 11.23
C SER A 314 19.83 -22.68 12.49
N ARG A 315 20.96 -22.02 12.78
CA ARG A 315 21.20 -21.31 14.04
C ARG A 315 20.66 -19.88 13.98
N ALA A 316 19.78 -19.52 14.91
CA ALA A 316 19.33 -18.13 15.04
C ALA A 316 20.46 -17.25 15.59
N ARG A 317 20.62 -16.06 15.00
CA ARG A 317 21.69 -15.10 15.33
C ARG A 317 21.14 -13.77 15.82
N ILE A 318 19.95 -13.40 15.38
CA ILE A 318 19.23 -12.21 15.86
C ILE A 318 17.79 -12.60 16.13
N VAL A 319 17.32 -12.35 17.35
CA VAL A 319 15.96 -12.62 17.79
C VAL A 319 15.40 -11.37 18.44
N ALA A 320 14.19 -10.97 18.09
CA ALA A 320 13.51 -9.84 18.70
C ALA A 320 12.16 -10.28 19.27
N ALA A 321 11.70 -9.61 20.32
CA ALA A 321 10.34 -9.79 20.84
C ALA A 321 9.79 -8.45 21.36
N ARG A 322 8.49 -8.41 21.59
CA ARG A 322 7.87 -7.33 22.36
C ARG A 322 7.99 -7.68 23.83
N VAL A 323 8.25 -6.66 24.65
CA VAL A 323 8.29 -6.81 26.11
C VAL A 323 7.42 -5.70 26.67
N ASP A 324 6.20 -6.05 27.05
CA ASP A 324 5.12 -5.11 27.34
C ASP A 324 4.98 -4.07 26.20
N ALA A 325 5.23 -2.79 26.47
CA ALA A 325 5.16 -1.73 25.47
C ALA A 325 6.41 -1.61 24.59
N GLY A 326 7.55 -2.19 24.99
CA GLY A 326 8.84 -1.99 24.34
C GLY A 326 9.23 -3.06 23.33
N ARG A 327 10.45 -2.94 22.80
CA ARG A 327 11.06 -3.88 21.85
C ARG A 327 12.43 -4.26 22.35
N VAL A 328 12.69 -5.57 22.43
CA VAL A 328 14.00 -6.08 22.82
C VAL A 328 14.54 -6.96 21.70
N LEU A 329 15.76 -6.67 21.28
CA LEU A 329 16.51 -7.44 20.28
C LEU A 329 17.74 -8.04 20.96
N MET A 330 17.92 -9.34 20.80
CA MET A 330 19.10 -10.07 21.24
C MET A 330 19.91 -10.49 20.02
N MET A 331 21.21 -10.26 20.09
CA MET A 331 22.17 -10.56 19.04
C MET A 331 23.22 -11.53 19.56
N GLY A 332 23.46 -12.61 18.83
CA GLY A 332 24.43 -13.65 19.16
C GLY A 332 25.80 -13.44 18.52
N TYR A 333 26.10 -12.28 17.96
CA TYR A 333 27.39 -11.94 17.37
C TYR A 333 28.32 -11.32 18.42
N ASP A 334 29.55 -11.81 18.46
CA ASP A 334 30.66 -11.20 19.22
C ASP A 334 31.60 -10.45 18.28
N ASP A 335 32.30 -9.44 18.81
CA ASP A 335 33.37 -8.70 18.12
C ASP A 335 33.00 -8.24 16.70
N THR A 336 31.84 -7.58 16.57
CA THR A 336 31.38 -7.08 15.26
C THR A 336 32.33 -6.05 14.66
N TRP A 337 33.16 -5.42 15.50
CA TRP A 337 34.25 -4.55 15.05
C TRP A 337 35.24 -5.25 14.11
N ARG A 338 35.44 -6.57 14.21
CA ARG A 338 36.33 -7.31 13.30
C ARG A 338 35.82 -7.27 11.87
N TRP A 339 34.50 -7.41 11.67
CA TRP A 339 33.92 -7.23 10.34
C TRP A 339 34.19 -5.83 9.79
N ARG A 340 34.10 -4.79 10.64
CA ARG A 340 34.40 -3.43 10.24
C ARG A 340 35.86 -3.21 9.83
N MET A 341 36.81 -3.88 10.48
CA MET A 341 38.24 -3.64 10.30
C MET A 341 38.95 -4.63 9.37
N GLU A 342 38.52 -5.89 9.37
CA GLU A 342 39.09 -6.99 8.59
C GLU A 342 38.22 -7.34 7.37
N GLY A 343 37.06 -6.68 7.22
CA GLY A 343 36.23 -6.81 6.04
C GLY A 343 36.86 -6.20 4.80
N ASP A 344 36.12 -6.27 3.69
CA ASP A 344 36.49 -5.54 2.47
C ASP A 344 36.35 -4.01 2.65
N ASP A 345 36.61 -3.26 1.59
CA ASP A 345 36.50 -1.79 1.59
C ASP A 345 35.08 -1.30 1.95
N THR A 346 34.06 -2.16 1.89
CA THR A 346 32.68 -1.86 2.29
C THR A 346 32.39 -2.16 3.75
N GLY A 347 33.29 -2.88 4.45
CA GLY A 347 33.15 -3.27 5.85
C GLY A 347 32.69 -2.14 6.78
N PRO A 348 33.34 -0.96 6.78
CA PRO A 348 32.91 0.17 7.60
C PRO A 348 31.50 0.70 7.30
N SER A 349 31.14 0.85 6.02
CA SER A 349 29.82 1.37 5.62
C SER A 349 28.72 0.34 5.87
N ALA A 350 28.99 -0.94 5.64
CA ALA A 350 28.07 -2.03 5.88
C ALA A 350 27.84 -2.28 7.37
N HIS A 351 28.89 -2.20 8.20
CA HIS A 351 28.78 -2.28 9.67
C HIS A 351 27.96 -1.12 10.24
N ARG A 352 28.20 0.10 9.75
CA ARG A 352 27.41 1.30 10.08
C ARG A 352 25.94 1.14 9.74
N ALA A 353 25.63 0.78 8.49
CA ALA A 353 24.26 0.59 8.04
C ALA A 353 23.55 -0.50 8.85
N TRP A 354 24.24 -1.59 9.15
CA TRP A 354 23.71 -2.69 9.95
C TRP A 354 23.38 -2.26 11.39
N TRP A 355 24.31 -1.65 12.12
CA TRP A 355 24.05 -1.19 13.49
C TRP A 355 22.93 -0.14 13.54
N SER A 356 22.90 0.79 12.58
CA SER A 356 21.81 1.75 12.47
C SER A 356 20.45 1.05 12.26
N SER A 357 20.39 0.04 11.39
CA SER A 357 19.17 -0.74 11.16
C SER A 357 18.68 -1.49 12.41
N LEU A 358 19.61 -2.03 13.22
CA LEU A 358 19.27 -2.71 14.46
C LEU A 358 18.66 -1.73 15.47
N VAL A 359 19.28 -0.56 15.64
CA VAL A 359 18.75 0.48 16.53
C VAL A 359 17.40 0.98 16.04
N SER A 360 17.26 1.28 14.76
CA SER A 360 15.99 1.70 14.15
C SER A 360 14.85 0.71 14.38
N SER A 361 15.14 -0.59 14.36
CA SER A 361 14.12 -1.63 14.58
C SER A 361 13.51 -1.61 15.98
N VAL A 362 14.27 -1.18 16.99
CA VAL A 362 13.82 -1.14 18.39
C VAL A 362 13.53 0.27 18.91
N ALA A 363 14.02 1.31 18.25
CA ALA A 363 14.02 2.67 18.74
C ALA A 363 12.61 3.16 19.13
N TYR A 364 12.50 3.66 20.36
CA TYR A 364 11.35 4.44 20.80
C TYR A 364 11.46 5.84 20.21
N ALA A 365 10.48 6.19 19.38
CA ALA A 365 10.38 7.51 18.79
C ALA A 365 8.90 7.94 18.82
N PRO A 366 8.52 8.89 19.70
CA PRO A 366 7.16 9.39 19.70
C PRO A 366 6.88 10.16 18.41
N SER A 367 5.67 9.99 17.87
CA SER A 367 5.23 10.71 16.69
C SER A 367 4.75 12.12 17.04
N VAL A 368 5.03 13.04 16.13
CA VAL A 368 4.56 14.42 16.14
C VAL A 368 3.84 14.66 14.82
N GLN A 369 2.57 15.06 14.90
CA GLN A 369 1.78 15.37 13.70
C GLN A 369 2.35 16.58 12.98
N LEU A 370 2.42 16.50 11.65
CA LEU A 370 2.81 17.62 10.81
C LEU A 370 1.63 18.59 10.66
N THR A 371 1.88 19.89 10.76
CA THR A 371 0.86 20.95 10.74
C THR A 371 0.09 21.02 9.43
N ALA A 372 0.71 20.60 8.32
CA ALA A 372 0.09 20.54 7.00
C ALA A 372 0.38 19.17 6.38
N THR A 373 -0.69 18.40 6.13
CA THR A 373 -0.64 17.19 5.33
C THR A 373 -1.22 17.49 3.96
N PRO A 374 -0.50 17.19 2.86
CA PRO A 374 -1.07 17.33 1.53
C PRO A 374 -2.27 16.39 1.39
N ALA A 375 -3.24 16.78 0.56
CA ALA A 375 -4.35 15.91 0.22
C ALA A 375 -3.81 14.70 -0.57
N VAL A 376 -3.95 13.51 0.02
CA VAL A 376 -3.49 12.24 -0.55
C VAL A 376 -4.61 11.21 -0.57
N ASP A 377 -4.45 10.22 -1.43
CA ASP A 377 -5.41 9.14 -1.69
C ASP A 377 -4.70 7.79 -1.50
N GLU A 378 -4.54 7.40 -0.25
CA GLU A 378 -3.75 6.23 0.15
C GLU A 378 -4.45 4.90 -0.17
N ALA A 379 -5.78 4.90 -0.30
CA ALA A 379 -6.56 3.69 -0.54
C ALA A 379 -7.67 3.96 -1.60
N PRO A 380 -7.29 4.25 -2.86
CA PRO A 380 -8.24 4.68 -3.88
C PRO A 380 -9.38 3.69 -4.11
N LEU A 381 -9.11 2.38 -4.04
CA LEU A 381 -10.15 1.35 -4.21
C LEU A 381 -11.17 1.40 -3.07
N ALA A 382 -10.69 1.47 -1.82
CA ALA A 382 -11.56 1.58 -0.66
C ALA A 382 -12.38 2.89 -0.71
N ALA A 383 -11.77 3.99 -1.13
CA ALA A 383 -12.44 5.28 -1.30
C ALA A 383 -13.52 5.26 -2.40
N VAL A 384 -13.33 4.50 -3.48
CA VAL A 384 -14.40 4.27 -4.48
C VAL A 384 -15.54 3.46 -3.87
N VAL A 385 -15.24 2.36 -3.18
CA VAL A 385 -16.26 1.53 -2.54
C VAL A 385 -17.05 2.32 -1.50
N GLU A 386 -16.39 3.18 -0.72
CA GLU A 386 -17.02 4.07 0.25
C GLU A 386 -17.86 5.17 -0.43
N ALA A 387 -17.47 5.63 -1.63
CA ALA A 387 -18.18 6.68 -2.33
C ALA A 387 -19.38 6.17 -3.13
N TRP A 388 -19.23 5.02 -3.80
CA TRP A 388 -20.16 4.51 -4.82
C TRP A 388 -20.83 3.20 -4.42
N GLY A 389 -20.45 2.62 -3.28
CA GLY A 389 -20.84 1.26 -2.91
C GLY A 389 -19.96 0.19 -3.58
N PRO A 390 -20.20 -1.10 -3.29
CA PRO A 390 -19.46 -2.19 -3.91
C PRO A 390 -19.68 -2.23 -5.44
N PRO A 391 -18.71 -2.76 -6.20
CA PRO A 391 -18.89 -2.97 -7.63
C PRO A 391 -20.09 -3.91 -7.87
N SER A 392 -20.88 -3.59 -8.88
CA SER A 392 -22.06 -4.36 -9.28
C SER A 392 -21.65 -5.60 -10.09
N ASP A 393 -22.24 -6.76 -9.79
CA ASP A 393 -22.14 -7.97 -10.62
C ASP A 393 -23.05 -7.90 -11.86
N LEU A 394 -23.09 -6.75 -12.54
CA LEU A 394 -23.86 -6.64 -13.78
C LEU A 394 -23.09 -7.38 -14.87
N ALA A 395 -23.50 -8.62 -15.13
CA ALA A 395 -23.17 -9.33 -16.36
C ALA A 395 -23.32 -8.35 -17.54
N ALA A 396 -22.27 -8.21 -18.34
CA ALA A 396 -22.18 -7.29 -19.47
C ALA A 396 -23.12 -7.66 -20.65
N ASP A 397 -24.26 -8.28 -20.37
CA ASP A 397 -25.26 -8.70 -21.33
C ASP A 397 -26.56 -7.93 -21.12
N THR A 398 -26.56 -6.66 -21.51
CA THR A 398 -27.78 -6.09 -22.08
C THR A 398 -27.39 -5.33 -23.34
N ALA A 399 -27.73 -5.91 -24.49
CA ALA A 399 -27.81 -5.17 -25.74
C ALA A 399 -28.55 -3.85 -25.46
N PRO A 400 -28.10 -2.71 -26.02
CA PRO A 400 -28.74 -1.43 -25.75
C PRO A 400 -30.24 -1.55 -26.07
N PRO A 401 -31.15 -1.11 -25.18
CA PRO A 401 -32.56 -1.09 -25.52
C PRO A 401 -32.71 -0.30 -26.82
N VAL A 402 -33.35 -0.92 -27.83
CA VAL A 402 -33.59 -0.27 -29.12
C VAL A 402 -34.30 1.04 -28.83
N SER A 403 -33.67 2.16 -29.19
CA SER A 403 -34.20 3.48 -28.84
C SER A 403 -35.62 3.64 -29.38
N SER A 404 -36.50 4.29 -28.63
CA SER A 404 -37.88 4.57 -29.06
C SER A 404 -37.92 5.20 -30.46
N VAL A 405 -36.93 6.06 -30.76
CA VAL A 405 -36.71 6.72 -32.05
C VAL A 405 -36.40 5.72 -33.17
N ALA A 406 -35.62 4.67 -32.91
CA ALA A 406 -35.33 3.63 -33.91
C ALA A 406 -36.60 2.81 -34.22
N TRP A 407 -37.42 2.53 -33.22
CA TRP A 407 -38.72 1.87 -33.43
C TRP A 407 -39.71 2.74 -34.22
N ASP A 408 -39.79 4.03 -33.91
CA ASP A 408 -40.65 4.96 -34.63
C ASP A 408 -40.23 5.09 -36.10
N ARG A 409 -38.92 5.08 -36.37
CA ARG A 409 -38.37 5.05 -37.75
C ARG A 409 -38.70 3.75 -38.48
N LEU A 410 -38.63 2.60 -37.81
CA LEU A 410 -38.99 1.31 -38.40
C LEU A 410 -40.48 1.22 -38.70
N LEU A 411 -41.34 1.68 -37.79
CA LEU A 411 -42.78 1.74 -38.01
C LEU A 411 -43.15 2.70 -39.15
N PHE A 412 -42.48 3.85 -39.23
CA PHE A 412 -42.65 4.80 -40.33
C PHE A 412 -42.15 4.24 -41.66
N ALA A 413 -41.02 3.54 -41.67
CA ALA A 413 -40.50 2.87 -42.86
C ALA A 413 -41.44 1.74 -43.33
N ALA A 414 -41.99 0.94 -42.40
CA ALA A 414 -42.97 -0.08 -42.70
C ALA A 414 -44.26 0.51 -43.27
N PHE A 415 -44.75 1.63 -42.71
CA PHE A 415 -45.88 2.39 -43.24
C PHE A 415 -45.62 2.89 -44.67
N LEU A 416 -44.47 3.51 -44.93
CA LEU A 416 -44.08 3.99 -46.25
C LEU A 416 -43.96 2.85 -47.27
N LEU A 417 -43.32 1.75 -46.91
CA LEU A 417 -43.17 0.58 -47.78
C LEU A 417 -44.53 -0.04 -48.13
N ALA A 418 -45.45 -0.10 -47.16
CA ALA A 418 -46.80 -0.59 -47.40
C ALA A 418 -47.58 0.33 -48.37
N LEU A 419 -47.45 1.65 -48.24
CA LEU A 419 -48.04 2.62 -49.18
C LEU A 419 -47.43 2.54 -50.58
N LEU A 420 -46.10 2.40 -50.69
CA LEU A 420 -45.40 2.26 -51.97
C LEU A 420 -45.76 0.93 -52.67
N ALA A 421 -45.91 -0.15 -51.92
CA ALA A 421 -46.39 -1.44 -52.43
C ALA A 421 -47.84 -1.33 -52.95
N GLU A 422 -48.71 -0.62 -52.22
CA GLU A 422 -50.07 -0.36 -52.67
C GLU A 422 -50.10 0.50 -53.94
N TRP A 423 -49.30 1.57 -53.99
CA TRP A 423 -49.25 2.49 -55.13
C TRP A 423 -48.69 1.83 -56.40
N SER A 424 -47.62 1.06 -56.28
CA SER A 424 -47.04 0.31 -57.39
C SER A 424 -48.01 -0.76 -57.92
N SER A 425 -48.72 -1.47 -57.04
CA SER A 425 -49.81 -2.39 -57.42
C SER A 425 -50.92 -1.68 -58.20
N ARG A 426 -51.30 -0.46 -57.79
CA ARG A 426 -52.32 0.36 -58.47
C ARG A 426 -51.85 0.89 -59.83
N ARG A 427 -50.61 1.36 -59.96
CA ARG A 427 -50.07 1.87 -61.25
C ARG A 427 -49.91 0.78 -62.30
N LEU A 428 -49.55 -0.44 -61.89
CA LEU A 428 -49.49 -1.60 -62.78
C LEU A 428 -50.86 -2.07 -63.30
N ARG A 429 -51.98 -1.45 -62.85
CA ARG A 429 -53.31 -1.64 -63.45
C ARG A 429 -53.47 -0.93 -64.80
N GLY A 430 -52.74 0.17 -65.00
CA GLY A 430 -52.86 1.04 -66.18
C GLY A 430 -51.87 0.71 -67.31
N ALA A 431 -50.89 -0.17 -67.07
CA ALA A 431 -49.97 -0.67 -68.08
C ALA A 431 -50.51 -2.00 -68.64
N ARG A 432 -51.47 -1.91 -69.56
CA ARG A 432 -51.85 -2.97 -70.48
C ARG A 432 -52.03 -2.38 -71.85
#